data_AF-A0A0G3M1R6-F1
#
_entry.id   AF-A0A0G3M1R6-F1
#
_cell.length_a   1.000
_cell.length_b   1.000
_cell.length_c   1.000
_cell.angle_alpha   90.00
_cell.angle_beta   90.00
_cell.angle_gamma   90.00
#
_symmetry.space_group_name_H-M   'P 1'
#
loop_
_entity.id
_entity.type
_entity.pdbx_description
1 polymer ?
#
loop_
_entity_poly.entity_id
_entity_poly.type
_entity_poly.pdbx_seq_one_letter_code
_entity_poly.pdbx_strand_id
1 'polypeptide(L)'
;MKFHHVGVACKDIQTELQNIRKLHKIVEETPVVFDPNQQAELCMVTVEDGLNIEFVSGKPVENLLKKRISYYHICYEVEDIVTTIDLLTQNGGMLISPPKEAILFNNRKVAFLMLPYGIIELLNSN
;
A
#
# COMPACT_ATOMS: atom_id res chain seq x y z
N MET A 1 -11.25 -10.26 4.65
CA MET A 1 -10.10 -9.68 3.91
C MET A 1 -10.34 -9.84 2.44
N LYS A 2 -10.43 -8.75 1.68
CA LYS A 2 -10.58 -8.74 0.22
C LYS A 2 -9.35 -8.05 -0.37
N PHE A 3 -8.74 -8.66 -1.39
CA PHE A 3 -7.59 -8.04 -2.06
C PHE A 3 -7.97 -6.63 -2.55
N HIS A 4 -7.11 -5.65 -2.26
CA HIS A 4 -7.31 -4.27 -2.68
C HIS A 4 -6.26 -3.83 -3.69
N HIS A 5 -4.97 -3.94 -3.35
CA HIS A 5 -3.88 -3.47 -4.21
C HIS A 5 -2.55 -4.13 -3.86
N VAL A 6 -1.56 -3.98 -4.74
CA VAL A 6 -0.14 -4.29 -4.47
C VAL A 6 0.65 -3.01 -4.25
N GLY A 7 1.42 -2.96 -3.17
CA GLY A 7 2.31 -1.85 -2.86
C GLY A 7 3.67 -1.98 -3.52
N VAL A 8 4.09 -0.91 -4.21
CA VAL A 8 5.34 -0.82 -4.96
C VAL A 8 6.16 0.36 -4.46
N ALA A 9 7.27 0.05 -3.81
CA ALA A 9 8.28 1.02 -3.44
C ALA A 9 8.99 1.56 -4.70
N CYS A 10 9.10 2.88 -4.79
CA CYS A 10 9.80 3.58 -5.86
C CYS A 10 10.55 4.81 -5.33
N LYS A 11 11.50 5.32 -6.12
CA LYS A 11 12.25 6.54 -5.78
C LYS A 11 11.51 7.82 -6.19
N ASP A 12 10.78 7.75 -7.29
CA ASP A 12 10.10 8.87 -7.91
C ASP A 12 8.87 8.35 -8.63
N ILE A 13 7.69 8.80 -8.21
CA ILE A 13 6.41 8.30 -8.72
C ILE A 13 6.22 8.68 -10.18
N GLN A 14 6.66 9.88 -10.59
CA GLN A 14 6.49 10.34 -11.97
C GLN A 14 7.26 9.47 -12.97
N THR A 15 8.48 9.08 -12.61
CA THR A 15 9.30 8.16 -13.39
C THR A 15 8.65 6.78 -13.50
N GLU A 16 8.12 6.24 -12.41
CA GLU A 16 7.45 4.93 -12.46
C GLU A 16 6.14 4.97 -13.24
N LEU A 17 5.36 6.05 -13.12
CA LEU A 17 4.17 6.27 -13.94
C LEU A 17 4.51 6.34 -15.43
N GLN A 18 5.67 6.87 -15.82
CA GLN A 18 6.12 6.80 -17.21
C GLN A 18 6.55 5.39 -17.62
N ASN A 19 7.19 4.64 -16.72
CA ASN A 19 7.65 3.28 -17.00
C ASN A 19 6.49 2.31 -17.16
N ILE A 20 5.53 2.30 -16.23
CA ILE A 20 4.41 1.38 -16.27
C ILE A 20 3.52 1.61 -17.51
N ARG A 21 3.34 2.87 -17.95
CA ARG A 21 2.60 3.18 -19.19
C ARG A 21 3.22 2.62 -20.47
N LYS A 22 4.51 2.27 -20.45
CA LYS A 22 5.17 1.61 -21.60
C LYS A 22 4.84 0.11 -21.66
N LEU A 23 4.42 -0.47 -20.53
CA LEU A 23 4.25 -1.91 -20.35
C LEU A 23 2.78 -2.32 -20.21
N HIS A 24 1.97 -1.46 -19.59
CA HIS A 24 0.58 -1.69 -19.29
C HIS A 24 -0.28 -0.52 -19.76
N LYS A 25 -1.51 -0.84 -20.16
CA LYS A 25 -2.56 0.16 -20.35
C LYS A 25 -3.18 0.49 -18.99
N ILE A 26 -3.04 1.74 -18.57
CA ILE A 26 -3.68 2.28 -17.37
C ILE A 26 -5.11 2.69 -17.72
N VAL A 27 -6.08 2.25 -16.91
CA VAL A 27 -7.50 2.62 -17.05
C VAL A 27 -7.95 3.63 -16.00
N GLU A 28 -7.31 3.66 -14.83
CA GLU A 28 -7.56 4.66 -13.78
C GLU A 28 -6.24 5.06 -13.11
N GLU A 29 -6.16 6.31 -12.67
CA GLU A 29 -5.00 6.87 -11.99
C GLU A 29 -5.45 7.99 -11.06
N THR A 30 -4.95 7.97 -9.83
CA THR A 30 -5.18 9.06 -8.87
C THR A 30 -4.12 10.15 -9.05
N PRO A 31 -4.39 11.39 -8.60
CA PRO A 31 -3.33 12.37 -8.39
C PRO A 31 -2.25 11.82 -7.44
N VAL A 32 -1.02 12.29 -7.61
CA VAL A 32 0.02 12.07 -6.60
C VAL A 32 -0.29 12.92 -5.37
N VAL A 33 -0.32 12.28 -4.20
CA VAL A 33 -0.61 12.94 -2.92
C VAL A 33 0.52 12.69 -1.93
N PHE A 34 0.83 13.70 -1.12
CA PHE A 34 1.73 13.54 0.02
C PHE A 34 0.92 13.26 1.28
N ASP A 35 1.21 12.16 1.96
CA ASP A 35 0.62 11.79 3.23
C ASP A 35 1.58 12.09 4.39
N PRO A 36 1.28 13.09 5.26
CA PRO A 36 2.14 13.44 6.38
C PRO A 36 2.11 12.40 7.52
N ASN A 37 1.05 11.60 7.66
CA ASN A 37 0.97 10.55 8.68
C ASN A 37 1.95 9.41 8.37
N GLN A 38 2.18 9.19 7.07
CA GLN A 38 3.07 8.16 6.55
C GLN A 38 4.42 8.69 6.06
N GLN A 39 4.56 10.01 5.88
CA GLN A 39 5.78 10.65 5.35
C GLN A 39 6.15 10.08 3.96
N ALA A 40 5.14 9.88 3.13
CA ALA A 40 5.26 9.27 1.81
C ALA A 40 4.44 10.01 0.77
N GLU A 41 4.93 10.00 -0.47
CA GLU A 41 4.12 10.30 -1.64
C GLU A 41 3.47 9.02 -2.15
N LEU A 42 2.23 9.11 -2.60
CA LEU A 42 1.40 7.97 -2.97
C LEU A 42 0.66 8.24 -4.28
N CYS A 43 0.50 7.20 -5.10
CA CYS A 43 -0.35 7.22 -6.29
C CYS A 43 -0.90 5.82 -6.56
N MET A 44 -2.21 5.71 -6.79
CA MET A 44 -2.85 4.47 -7.21
C MET A 44 -3.06 4.47 -8.73
N VAL A 45 -2.76 3.35 -9.36
CA VAL A 45 -3.11 3.07 -10.75
C VAL A 45 -3.87 1.75 -10.86
N THR A 46 -4.84 1.71 -11.76
CA THR A 46 -5.54 0.49 -12.15
C THR A 46 -5.14 0.17 -13.58
N VAL A 47 -4.60 -1.02 -13.82
CA VAL A 47 -4.30 -1.51 -15.17
C VAL A 47 -5.50 -2.22 -15.79
N GLU A 48 -5.50 -2.43 -17.11
CA GLU A 48 -6.65 -2.93 -17.88
C GLU A 48 -7.26 -4.25 -17.39
N ASP A 49 -6.47 -5.14 -16.76
CA ASP A 49 -6.96 -6.40 -16.20
C ASP A 49 -7.56 -6.26 -14.78
N GLY A 50 -7.65 -5.04 -14.25
CA GLY A 50 -8.22 -4.71 -12.96
C GLY A 50 -7.25 -4.80 -11.78
N LEU A 51 -5.95 -5.05 -12.02
CA LEU A 51 -4.95 -4.99 -10.96
C LEU A 51 -4.72 -3.54 -10.52
N ASN A 52 -4.85 -3.31 -9.21
CA ASN A 52 -4.51 -2.04 -8.57
C ASN A 52 -3.08 -2.08 -8.04
N ILE A 53 -2.30 -1.05 -8.38
CA ILE A 53 -0.91 -0.86 -7.96
C ILE A 53 -0.80 0.49 -7.26
N GLU A 54 -0.33 0.47 -6.02
CA GLU A 54 0.01 1.67 -5.27
C GLU A 54 1.52 1.92 -5.39
N PHE A 55 1.91 3.03 -6.04
CA PHE A 55 3.27 3.52 -5.98
C PHE A 55 3.49 4.33 -4.71
N VAL A 56 4.53 3.96 -3.97
CA VAL A 56 4.93 4.59 -2.71
C VAL A 56 6.36 5.11 -2.84
N SER A 57 6.56 6.40 -2.57
CA SER A 57 7.89 7.02 -2.52
C SER A 57 8.08 7.74 -1.19
N GLY A 58 9.33 7.86 -0.75
CA GLY A 58 9.72 8.60 0.44
C GLY A 58 10.38 7.75 1.52
N LYS A 59 10.51 8.34 2.71
CA LYS A 59 11.30 7.78 3.82
C LYS A 59 10.93 6.34 4.22
N PRO A 60 9.63 5.94 4.28
CA PRO A 60 9.26 4.58 4.70
C PRO A 60 9.84 3.47 3.83
N VAL A 61 10.07 3.75 2.54
CA VAL A 61 10.47 2.73 1.55
C VAL A 61 11.95 2.78 1.17
N GLU A 62 12.71 3.79 1.62
CA GLU A 62 14.14 3.93 1.28
C GLU A 62 14.97 2.68 1.58
N ASN A 63 14.73 2.04 2.73
CA ASN A 63 15.47 0.85 3.13
C ASN A 63 15.11 -0.38 2.30
N LEU A 64 13.88 -0.45 1.78
CA LEU A 64 13.46 -1.50 0.84
C LEU A 64 14.19 -1.31 -0.50
N LEU A 65 14.26 -0.07 -0.99
CA LEU A 65 14.94 0.27 -2.23
C LEU A 65 16.45 0.01 -2.18
N LYS A 66 17.10 0.28 -1.03
CA LYS A 66 18.53 -0.10 -0.81
C LYS A 66 18.76 -1.60 -0.94
N LYS A 67 17.76 -2.41 -0.59
CA LYS A 67 17.76 -3.88 -0.74
C LYS A 67 17.23 -4.36 -2.09
N ARG A 68 16.91 -3.44 -3.02
CA ARG A 68 16.31 -3.72 -4.33
C ARG A 68 14.95 -4.43 -4.23
N ILE A 69 14.18 -4.09 -3.19
CA ILE A 69 12.80 -4.56 -3.00
C ILE A 69 11.87 -3.45 -3.49
N SER A 70 11.07 -3.76 -4.52
CA SER A 70 10.03 -2.86 -5.06
C SER A 70 8.65 -3.32 -4.61
N TYR A 71 8.18 -4.49 -5.08
CA TYR A 71 6.97 -5.12 -4.52
C TYR A 71 7.19 -5.48 -3.05
N TYR A 72 6.42 -4.89 -2.14
CA TYR A 72 6.71 -5.03 -0.71
C TYR A 72 5.51 -5.30 0.19
N HIS A 73 4.28 -4.93 -0.20
CA HIS A 73 3.08 -5.31 0.54
C HIS A 73 1.92 -5.70 -0.37
N ILE A 74 1.00 -6.45 0.21
CA ILE A 74 -0.34 -6.66 -0.35
C ILE A 74 -1.34 -6.02 0.61
N CYS A 75 -2.22 -5.18 0.08
CA CYS A 75 -3.27 -4.56 0.87
C CYS A 75 -4.57 -5.36 0.79
N TYR A 76 -5.22 -5.54 1.93
CA TYR A 76 -6.54 -6.12 2.05
C TYR A 76 -7.52 -5.16 2.70
N GLU A 77 -8.67 -5.00 2.07
CA GLU A 77 -9.80 -4.31 2.66
C GLU A 77 -10.52 -5.21 3.68
N VAL A 78 -10.89 -4.63 4.83
CA VAL A 78 -11.54 -5.31 5.96
C VAL A 78 -12.60 -4.43 6.62
N GLU A 79 -13.68 -5.03 7.09
CA GLU A 79 -14.80 -4.29 7.70
C GLU A 79 -14.40 -3.53 8.97
N ASP A 80 -13.68 -4.21 9.87
CA ASP A 80 -13.17 -3.62 11.11
C ASP A 80 -11.69 -3.94 11.28
N ILE A 81 -10.86 -2.90 11.20
CA ILE A 81 -9.41 -3.00 11.24
C ILE A 81 -8.90 -3.40 12.63
N VAL A 82 -9.59 -3.01 13.70
CA VAL A 82 -9.17 -3.32 15.08
C VAL A 82 -9.34 -4.81 15.34
N THR A 83 -10.53 -5.33 15.06
CA THR A 83 -10.89 -6.75 15.18
C THR A 83 -9.99 -7.62 14.31
N THR A 84 -9.66 -7.16 13.09
CA THR A 84 -8.76 -7.89 12.20
C THR A 84 -7.33 -7.90 12.73
N ILE A 85 -6.82 -6.78 13.26
CA ILE A 85 -5.49 -6.72 13.89
C ILE A 85 -5.42 -7.70 15.07
N ASP A 86 -6.43 -7.70 15.93
CA ASP A 86 -6.49 -8.60 17.09
C ASP A 86 -6.49 -10.06 16.65
N LEU A 87 -7.30 -10.41 15.65
CA LEU A 87 -7.33 -11.77 15.07
C LEU A 87 -5.95 -12.17 14.52
N LEU A 88 -5.32 -11.33 13.70
CA LEU A 88 -4.05 -11.66 13.05
C LEU A 88 -2.91 -11.75 14.06
N THR A 89 -2.88 -10.87 15.06
CA THR A 89 -1.83 -10.89 16.10
C THR A 89 -1.98 -12.09 17.04
N GLN A 90 -3.21 -12.48 17.39
CA GLN A 90 -3.46 -13.73 18.13
C GLN A 90 -3.00 -14.98 17.35
N ASN A 91 -2.95 -14.90 16.02
CA ASN A 91 -2.50 -15.98 15.14
C ASN A 91 -1.03 -15.83 14.70
N GLY A 92 -0.21 -15.10 15.47
CA GLY A 92 1.24 -15.01 15.26
C GLY A 92 1.69 -13.90 14.30
N GLY A 93 0.78 -13.04 13.86
CA GLY A 93 1.11 -11.80 13.15
C GLY A 93 1.74 -10.76 14.08
N MET A 94 2.60 -9.90 13.53
CA MET A 94 3.22 -8.80 14.26
C MET A 94 2.76 -7.46 13.67
N LEU A 95 2.14 -6.62 14.49
CA LEU A 95 1.80 -5.25 14.10
C LEU A 95 3.08 -4.43 13.92
N ILE A 96 3.32 -3.93 12.70
CA ILE A 96 4.47 -3.09 12.34
C ILE A 96 4.11 -1.61 12.49
N SER A 97 2.94 -1.22 11.98
CA SER A 97 2.42 0.15 12.06
C SER A 97 0.98 0.11 12.54
N PRO A 98 0.64 0.82 13.63
CA PRO A 98 -0.74 0.89 14.12
C PRO A 98 -1.65 1.62 13.12
N PRO A 99 -2.99 1.51 13.28
CA PRO A 99 -3.95 2.20 12.46
C PRO A 99 -3.71 3.71 12.39
N LYS A 100 -3.61 4.25 11.17
CA LYS A 100 -3.51 5.69 10.87
C LYS A 100 -4.39 6.03 9.68
N GLU A 101 -4.88 7.26 9.61
CA GLU A 101 -5.62 7.75 8.45
C GLU A 101 -4.68 7.89 7.25
N ALA A 102 -5.14 7.43 6.09
CA ALA A 102 -4.42 7.54 4.83
C ALA A 102 -5.16 8.47 3.85
N ILE A 103 -4.48 9.52 3.41
CA ILE A 103 -5.07 10.56 2.53
C ILE A 103 -5.52 9.97 1.20
N LEU A 104 -4.71 9.07 0.61
CA LEU A 104 -5.03 8.42 -0.67
C LEU A 104 -6.36 7.64 -0.61
N PHE A 105 -6.73 7.13 0.58
CA PHE A 105 -7.93 6.35 0.80
C PHE A 105 -9.03 7.15 1.52
N ASN A 106 -9.13 8.46 1.26
CA ASN A 106 -10.16 9.33 1.85
C ASN A 106 -10.14 9.29 3.40
N ASN A 107 -8.96 9.28 4.01
CA ASN A 107 -8.73 9.21 5.46
C ASN A 107 -9.26 7.93 6.12
N ARG A 108 -9.55 6.88 5.34
CA ARG A 108 -9.77 5.54 5.90
C ARG A 108 -8.51 5.08 6.63
N LYS A 109 -8.69 4.25 7.66
CA LYS A 109 -7.57 3.76 8.47
C LYS A 109 -6.81 2.66 7.75
N VAL A 110 -5.49 2.74 7.77
CA VAL A 110 -4.57 1.69 7.34
C VAL A 110 -3.63 1.25 8.45
N ALA A 111 -3.25 -0.02 8.46
CA ALA A 111 -2.27 -0.60 9.38
C ALA A 111 -1.39 -1.63 8.67
N PHE A 112 -0.14 -1.75 9.09
CA PHE A 112 0.81 -2.71 8.50
C PHE A 112 1.13 -3.83 9.49
N LEU A 113 1.10 -5.07 9.02
CA LEU A 113 1.44 -6.26 9.79
C LEU A 113 2.45 -7.13 9.04
N MET A 114 3.36 -7.76 9.78
CA MET A 114 4.19 -8.85 9.29
C MET A 114 3.47 -10.17 9.57
N LEU A 115 3.25 -10.96 8.53
CA LEU A 115 2.74 -12.33 8.59
C LEU A 115 3.80 -13.31 8.07
N PRO A 116 3.63 -14.64 8.25
CA PRO A 116 4.61 -15.62 7.79
C PRO A 116 4.92 -15.56 6.29
N TYR A 117 4.00 -15.01 5.49
CA TYR A 117 4.13 -14.86 4.04
C TYR A 117 4.50 -13.43 3.60
N GLY A 118 4.82 -12.53 4.52
CA GLY A 118 5.30 -11.18 4.22
C GLY A 118 4.48 -10.07 4.86
N ILE A 119 4.72 -8.85 4.39
CA ILE A 119 4.06 -7.65 4.89
C ILE A 119 2.70 -7.53 4.21
N ILE A 120 1.66 -7.31 5.01
CA ILE A 120 0.36 -6.90 4.51
C ILE A 120 0.01 -5.51 5.05
N GLU A 121 -0.81 -4.81 4.28
CA GLU A 121 -1.55 -3.65 4.74
C GLU A 121 -3.02 -4.07 4.94
N LEU A 122 -3.64 -3.56 6.00
CA LEU A 122 -5.09 -3.59 6.18
C LEU A 122 -5.64 -2.21 5.89
N LEU A 123 -6.73 -2.14 5.15
CA LEU A 123 -7.50 -0.94 4.88
C LEU A 123 -8.93 -1.12 5.42
N ASN A 124 -9.36 -0.26 6.35
CA ASN A 124 -10.71 -0.34 6.91
C ASN A 124 -11.76 0.03 5.87
N SER A 125 -12.80 -0.76 5.67
CA SER A 125 -13.97 -0.44 4.84
C SER A 125 -14.67 0.84 5.29
N ASN A 126 -15.45 1.43 4.39
CA ASN A 126 -16.37 2.51 4.73
C ASN A 126 -17.54 2.02 5.59
#